data_AF-X1K063-F1
#
_entry.id   AF-X1K063-F1
#
_cell.length_a   1.000
_cell.length_b   1.000
_cell.length_c   1.000
_cell.angle_alpha   90.00
_cell.angle_beta   90.00
_cell.angle_gamma   90.00
#
_symmetry.space_group_name_H-M   'P 1'
#
loop_
_entity.id
_entity.type
_entity.pdbx_description
1 polymer ?
#
loop_
_entity_poly.entity_id
_entity_poly.type
_entity_poly.pdbx_seq_one_letter_code
_entity_poly.pdbx_strand_id
1 'polypeptide(L)'
;LKEIPKNKEKVVEEKAKRTAEEKAKQIQKEIKVGKNLSSLAKKFGLEYKSLKYLKRGDWIEELGGTDREKFMETAFSLAKGGVSPPVWLSQGYYVIQLTGRDLSLEEFTKEREKFTQDLTSQKRAEELNLWLQKIREKAKIEDNSSLFFSP
;
A
#
# COMPACT_ATOMS: atom_id res chain seq x y z
N LEU A 1 19.51 31.10 -22.18
CA LEU A 1 19.72 30.80 -20.74
C LEU A 1 18.77 29.67 -20.35
N LYS A 2 19.31 28.59 -19.75
CA LYS A 2 18.63 27.62 -18.87
C LYS A 2 17.65 26.60 -19.48
N GLU A 3 18.15 25.58 -20.19
CA GLU A 3 17.46 24.27 -20.27
C GLU A 3 18.33 23.07 -19.83
N ILE A 4 19.58 23.31 -19.42
CA ILE A 4 20.55 22.27 -19.05
C ILE A 4 20.36 21.64 -17.64
N PRO A 5 19.68 22.24 -16.62
CA PRO A 5 19.67 21.63 -15.28
C PRO A 5 18.79 20.38 -15.18
N LYS A 6 17.69 20.29 -15.95
CA LYS A 6 16.69 19.22 -15.82
C LYS A 6 17.21 17.83 -16.25
N ASN A 7 18.21 17.78 -17.13
CA ASN A 7 18.76 16.50 -17.62
C ASN A 7 19.85 15.95 -16.68
N LYS A 8 20.69 16.83 -16.11
CA LYS A 8 21.69 16.40 -15.12
C LYS A 8 21.04 15.90 -13.83
N GLU A 9 20.00 16.58 -13.36
CA GLU A 9 19.22 16.15 -12.20
C GLU A 9 18.59 14.76 -12.43
N LYS A 10 17.94 14.55 -13.57
CA LYS A 10 17.37 13.23 -13.94
C LYS A 10 18.41 12.12 -13.98
N VAL A 11 19.59 12.37 -14.56
CA VAL A 11 20.66 11.36 -14.64
C VAL A 11 21.26 11.06 -13.26
N VAL A 12 21.38 12.07 -12.40
CA VAL A 12 21.83 11.86 -11.01
C VAL A 12 20.79 11.08 -10.23
N GLU A 13 19.51 11.39 -10.41
CA GLU A 13 18.40 10.69 -9.75
C GLU A 13 18.29 9.23 -10.22
N GLU A 14 18.43 8.95 -11.52
CA GLU A 14 18.46 7.59 -12.05
C GLU A 14 19.66 6.79 -11.54
N LYS A 15 20.86 7.40 -11.50
CA LYS A 15 22.05 6.75 -10.92
C LYS A 15 21.87 6.47 -9.43
N ALA A 16 21.28 7.39 -8.68
CA ALA A 16 20.98 7.21 -7.26
C ALA A 16 19.97 6.07 -7.06
N LYS A 17 18.88 6.03 -7.86
CA LYS A 17 17.88 4.97 -7.83
C LYS A 17 18.49 3.60 -8.14
N ARG A 18 19.30 3.50 -9.20
CA ARG A 18 19.96 2.25 -9.56
C ARG A 18 20.91 1.76 -8.47
N THR A 19 21.68 2.65 -7.88
CA THR A 19 22.60 2.30 -6.77
C THR A 19 21.82 1.83 -5.54
N ALA A 20 20.70 2.49 -5.23
CA ALA A 20 19.82 2.10 -4.13
C ALA A 20 19.16 0.73 -4.38
N GLU A 21 18.73 0.46 -5.62
CA GLU A 21 18.19 -0.83 -6.03
C GLU A 21 19.23 -1.95 -5.90
N GLU A 22 20.46 -1.72 -6.37
CA GLU A 22 21.56 -2.68 -6.27
C GLU A 22 21.91 -3.00 -4.82
N LYS A 23 21.98 -1.98 -3.94
CA LYS A 23 22.15 -2.16 -2.50
C LYS A 23 21.00 -2.95 -1.88
N ALA A 24 19.76 -2.63 -2.24
CA ALA A 24 18.59 -3.36 -1.75
C ALA A 24 18.59 -4.84 -2.20
N LYS A 25 19.01 -5.13 -3.44
CA LYS A 25 19.22 -6.50 -3.94
C LYS A 25 20.32 -7.22 -3.17
N GLN A 26 21.42 -6.54 -2.85
CA GLN A 26 22.50 -7.12 -2.04
C GLN A 26 22.01 -7.47 -0.63
N ILE A 27 21.30 -6.54 0.03
CA ILE A 27 20.70 -6.76 1.35
C ILE A 27 19.72 -7.94 1.30
N GLN A 28 18.85 -7.99 0.28
CA GLN A 28 17.93 -9.10 0.07
C GLN A 28 18.65 -10.45 0.01
N LYS A 29 19.75 -10.54 -0.74
CA LYS A 29 20.58 -11.77 -0.82
C LYS A 29 21.15 -12.13 0.54
N GLU A 30 21.70 -11.17 1.27
CA GLU A 30 22.26 -11.41 2.61
C GLU A 30 21.20 -11.90 3.62
N ILE A 31 19.97 -11.37 3.56
CA ILE A 31 18.85 -11.81 4.41
C ILE A 31 18.43 -13.24 4.05
N LYS A 32 18.35 -13.57 2.75
CA LYS A 32 18.01 -14.94 2.28
C LYS A 32 19.02 -15.99 2.76
N VAL A 33 20.27 -15.60 3.02
CA VAL A 33 21.32 -16.48 3.56
C VAL A 33 21.23 -16.62 5.10
N GLY A 34 20.23 -16.01 5.73
CA GLY A 34 19.95 -16.16 7.16
C GLY A 34 20.51 -15.04 8.04
N LYS A 35 21.01 -13.94 7.46
CA LYS A 35 21.42 -12.78 8.27
C LYS A 35 20.21 -11.99 8.76
N ASN A 36 20.28 -11.52 9.99
CA ASN A 36 19.22 -10.72 10.61
C ASN A 36 19.09 -9.33 9.97
N LEU A 37 17.85 -8.93 9.67
CA LEU A 37 17.52 -7.63 9.07
C LEU A 37 18.06 -6.46 9.90
N SER A 38 17.91 -6.53 11.24
CA SER A 38 18.39 -5.48 12.16
C SER A 38 19.91 -5.29 12.11
N SER A 39 20.68 -6.39 12.01
CA SER A 39 22.14 -6.33 11.91
C SER A 39 22.60 -5.73 10.58
N LEU A 40 21.91 -6.07 9.48
CA LEU A 40 22.19 -5.50 8.17
C LEU A 40 21.84 -4.02 8.12
N ALA A 41 20.70 -3.61 8.69
CA ALA A 41 20.32 -2.20 8.77
C ALA A 41 21.39 -1.38 9.50
N LYS A 42 21.87 -1.85 10.67
CA LYS A 42 22.98 -1.20 11.39
C LYS A 42 24.27 -1.13 10.57
N LYS A 43 24.62 -2.22 9.87
CA LYS A 43 25.84 -2.29 9.04
C LYS A 43 25.80 -1.30 7.87
N PHE A 44 24.63 -1.09 7.27
CA PHE A 44 24.45 -0.21 6.13
C PHE A 44 23.99 1.21 6.52
N GLY A 45 23.84 1.51 7.81
CA GLY A 45 23.35 2.80 8.30
C GLY A 45 21.90 3.08 7.87
N LEU A 46 21.08 2.03 7.73
CA LEU A 46 19.69 2.13 7.29
C LEU A 46 18.74 2.03 8.49
N GLU A 47 17.55 2.59 8.33
CA GLU A 47 16.49 2.49 9.31
C GLU A 47 15.88 1.07 9.33
N TYR A 48 15.69 0.54 10.53
CA TYR A 48 15.00 -0.74 10.74
C TYR A 48 13.75 -0.49 11.57
N LYS A 49 12.59 -0.81 10.99
CA LYS A 49 11.31 -0.77 11.69
C LYS A 49 10.68 -2.14 11.69
N SER A 50 10.33 -2.61 12.89
CA SER A 50 9.50 -3.80 13.06
C SER A 50 8.08 -3.35 13.34
N LEU A 51 7.16 -3.68 12.44
CA LEU A 51 5.73 -3.45 12.66
C LEU A 51 5.17 -4.60 13.52
N LYS A 52 4.16 -4.28 14.36
CA LYS A 52 3.39 -5.28 15.10
C LYS A 52 2.45 -6.03 14.14
N TYR A 53 1.53 -6.85 14.66
CA TYR A 53 0.48 -7.48 13.86
C TYR A 53 -0.29 -6.42 13.05
N LEU A 54 -0.38 -6.64 11.74
CA LEU A 54 -1.06 -5.76 10.79
C LEU A 54 -2.20 -6.52 10.11
N LYS A 55 -3.37 -5.90 10.04
CA LYS A 55 -4.48 -6.27 9.15
C LYS A 55 -4.39 -5.47 7.84
N ARG A 56 -5.00 -5.96 6.76
CA ARG A 56 -4.96 -5.30 5.43
C ARG A 56 -5.45 -3.84 5.44
N GLY A 57 -6.39 -3.52 6.33
CA GLY A 57 -6.96 -2.18 6.49
C GLY A 57 -6.19 -1.25 7.42
N ASP A 58 -5.15 -1.75 8.10
CA ASP A 58 -4.48 -0.95 9.13
C ASP A 58 -3.68 0.20 8.52
N TRP A 59 -3.59 1.27 9.31
CA TRP A 59 -2.78 2.43 9.00
C TRP A 59 -1.31 2.18 9.38
N ILE A 60 -0.39 2.65 8.54
CA ILE A 60 1.04 2.63 8.81
C ILE A 60 1.51 4.08 8.80
N GLU A 61 2.01 4.55 9.95
CA GLU A 61 2.34 5.97 10.18
C GLU A 61 3.29 6.58 9.14
N GLU A 62 4.20 5.76 8.57
CA GLU A 62 5.19 6.19 7.57
C GLU A 62 4.75 5.96 6.12
N LEU A 63 3.64 5.23 5.89
CA LEU A 63 3.19 4.86 4.54
C LEU A 63 1.74 5.30 4.33
N GLY A 64 1.56 6.30 3.48
CA GLY A 64 0.24 6.80 3.04
C GLY A 64 -0.14 6.32 1.65
N GLY A 65 -1.46 6.29 1.37
CA GLY A 65 -2.01 6.11 0.03
C GLY A 65 -1.49 4.87 -0.72
N THR A 66 -1.03 5.08 -1.95
CA THR A 66 -0.58 4.02 -2.88
C THR A 66 0.66 3.27 -2.38
N ASP A 67 1.52 3.92 -1.59
CA ASP A 67 2.72 3.26 -1.06
C ASP A 67 2.36 2.25 0.03
N ARG A 68 1.37 2.59 0.86
CA ARG A 68 0.79 1.65 1.82
C ARG A 68 0.21 0.43 1.10
N GLU A 69 -0.54 0.65 0.02
CA GLU A 69 -1.15 -0.43 -0.76
C GLU A 69 -0.09 -1.39 -1.34
N LYS A 70 0.95 -0.86 -2.00
CA LYS A 70 2.07 -1.65 -2.54
C LYS A 70 2.82 -2.42 -1.46
N PHE A 71 3.08 -1.77 -0.33
CA PHE A 71 3.72 -2.42 0.81
C PHE A 71 2.87 -3.58 1.33
N MET A 72 1.57 -3.33 1.55
CA MET A 72 0.64 -4.34 2.07
C MET A 72 0.45 -5.49 1.08
N GLU A 73 0.32 -5.21 -0.22
CA GLU A 73 0.23 -6.24 -1.24
C GLU A 73 1.47 -7.15 -1.23
N THR A 74 2.66 -6.53 -1.24
CA THR A 74 3.92 -7.27 -1.22
C THR A 74 4.06 -8.08 0.06
N ALA A 75 3.85 -7.47 1.24
CA ALA A 75 3.98 -8.14 2.53
C ALA A 75 3.04 -9.35 2.67
N PHE A 76 1.79 -9.23 2.21
CA PHE A 76 0.79 -10.31 2.29
C PHE A 76 0.97 -11.40 1.23
N SER A 77 1.70 -11.12 0.15
CA SER A 77 2.09 -12.13 -0.86
C SER A 77 3.27 -13.02 -0.40
N LEU A 78 4.02 -12.61 0.63
CA LEU A 78 5.16 -13.37 1.12
C LEU A 78 4.71 -14.62 1.90
N ALA A 79 5.49 -15.69 1.75
CA ALA A 79 5.42 -16.83 2.64
C ALA A 79 6.00 -16.48 4.02
N LYS A 80 5.63 -17.23 5.05
CA LYS A 80 6.18 -17.06 6.41
C LYS A 80 7.71 -17.21 6.38
N GLY A 81 8.43 -16.24 6.94
CA GLY A 81 9.90 -16.17 6.88
C GLY A 81 10.46 -15.66 5.54
N GLY A 82 9.59 -15.42 4.56
CA GLY A 82 9.96 -14.94 3.23
C GLY A 82 10.42 -13.49 3.22
N VAL A 83 11.24 -13.17 2.22
CA VAL A 83 11.80 -11.83 1.99
C VAL A 83 11.40 -11.36 0.60
N SER A 84 10.81 -10.17 0.51
CA SER A 84 10.40 -9.54 -0.74
C SER A 84 11.58 -9.11 -1.61
N PRO A 85 11.37 -8.97 -2.93
CA PRO A 85 12.24 -8.14 -3.76
C PRO A 85 12.19 -6.68 -3.29
N PRO A 86 13.21 -5.86 -3.64
CA PRO A 86 13.18 -4.43 -3.37
C PRO A 86 11.91 -3.79 -3.92
N VAL A 87 11.14 -3.16 -3.04
CA VAL A 87 9.90 -2.47 -3.39
C VAL A 87 10.18 -0.99 -3.52
N TRP A 88 9.86 -0.41 -4.68
CA TRP A 88 9.98 1.03 -4.89
C TRP A 88 8.75 1.75 -4.32
N LEU A 89 8.98 2.55 -3.28
CA LEU A 89 8.02 3.47 -2.67
C LEU A 89 8.50 4.91 -2.87
N SER A 90 7.66 5.91 -2.58
CA SER A 90 7.99 7.33 -2.82
C SER A 90 9.27 7.79 -2.11
N GLN A 91 9.57 7.23 -0.95
CA GLN A 91 10.75 7.58 -0.14
C GLN A 91 12.00 6.74 -0.47
N GLY A 92 11.88 5.70 -1.31
CA GLY A 92 13.01 4.87 -1.73
C GLY A 92 12.69 3.39 -1.85
N TYR A 93 13.74 2.56 -1.82
CA TYR A 93 13.62 1.11 -1.88
C TYR A 93 13.50 0.48 -0.49
N TYR A 94 12.50 -0.37 -0.31
CA TYR A 94 12.25 -1.10 0.92
C TYR A 94 12.43 -2.59 0.71
N VAL A 95 12.97 -3.28 1.72
CA VAL A 95 13.05 -4.75 1.75
C VAL A 95 12.21 -5.23 2.91
N ILE A 96 11.14 -5.96 2.60
CA ILE A 96 10.15 -6.45 3.56
C ILE A 96 10.43 -7.92 3.87
N GLN A 97 10.47 -8.29 5.14
CA GLN A 97 10.53 -9.67 5.61
C GLN A 97 9.29 -9.99 6.44
N LEU A 98 8.63 -11.10 6.14
CA LEU A 98 7.49 -11.57 6.91
C LEU A 98 7.98 -12.42 8.08
N THR A 99 7.93 -11.89 9.29
CA THR A 99 8.35 -12.60 10.52
C THR A 99 7.37 -13.70 10.93
N GLY A 100 6.08 -13.43 10.79
CA GLY A 100 5.03 -14.37 11.18
C GLY A 100 3.69 -14.01 10.55
N ARG A 101 2.83 -15.01 10.44
CA ARG A 101 1.42 -14.85 10.09
C ARG A 101 0.63 -15.65 11.10
N ASP A 102 -0.29 -14.98 11.78
CA ASP A 102 -1.27 -15.64 12.61
C ASP A 102 -2.57 -15.76 11.82
N LEU A 103 -3.17 -16.95 11.84
CA LEU A 103 -4.42 -17.27 11.18
C LEU A 103 -5.29 -17.97 12.23
N SER A 104 -5.86 -17.18 13.14
CA SER A 104 -6.82 -17.72 14.10
C SER A 104 -8.13 -18.06 13.40
N LEU A 105 -8.33 -19.35 13.15
CA LEU A 105 -9.58 -19.87 12.58
C LEU A 105 -10.78 -19.62 13.49
N GLU A 106 -10.58 -19.57 14.82
CA GLU A 106 -11.62 -19.26 15.79
C GLU A 106 -12.06 -17.80 15.76
N GLU A 107 -11.14 -16.87 15.51
CA GLU A 107 -11.49 -15.46 15.30
C GLU A 107 -12.22 -15.31 13.96
N PHE A 108 -11.76 -16.01 12.92
CA PHE A 108 -12.43 -15.99 11.62
C PHE A 108 -13.86 -16.51 11.69
N THR A 109 -14.14 -17.61 12.39
CA THR A 109 -15.51 -18.12 12.51
C THR A 109 -16.43 -17.16 13.27
N LYS A 110 -15.92 -16.48 14.30
CA LYS A 110 -16.64 -15.44 15.04
C LYS A 110 -16.93 -14.20 14.19
N GLU A 111 -15.96 -13.77 13.38
CA GLU A 111 -16.10 -12.57 12.55
C GLU A 111 -16.78 -12.82 11.19
N ARG A 112 -16.89 -14.09 10.75
CA ARG A 112 -17.42 -14.47 9.42
C ARG A 112 -18.82 -13.93 9.17
N GLU A 113 -19.71 -14.04 10.16
CA GLU A 113 -21.10 -13.60 10.00
C GLU A 113 -21.17 -12.08 9.82
N LYS A 114 -20.48 -11.33 10.67
CA LYS A 114 -20.34 -9.87 10.55
C LYS A 114 -19.72 -9.47 9.20
N PHE A 115 -18.62 -10.11 8.82
CA PHE A 115 -17.95 -9.85 7.54
C PHE A 115 -18.89 -10.11 6.34
N THR A 116 -19.69 -11.17 6.40
CA THR A 116 -20.68 -11.47 5.36
C THR A 116 -21.77 -10.41 5.30
N GLN A 117 -22.28 -9.95 6.45
CA GLN A 117 -23.26 -8.88 6.53
C GLN A 117 -22.71 -7.55 5.98
N ASP A 118 -21.48 -7.19 6.35
CA ASP A 118 -20.80 -5.97 5.90
C ASP A 118 -20.60 -6.00 4.37
N LEU A 119 -20.06 -7.10 3.82
CA LEU A 119 -19.91 -7.25 2.37
C LEU A 119 -21.24 -7.20 1.62
N THR A 120 -22.27 -7.85 2.16
CA THR A 120 -23.61 -7.85 1.54
C THR A 120 -24.22 -6.44 1.55
N SER A 121 -23.97 -5.67 2.61
CA SER A 121 -24.45 -4.29 2.72
C SER A 121 -23.71 -3.35 1.77
N GLN A 122 -22.38 -3.50 1.65
CA GLN A 122 -21.57 -2.75 0.68
C GLN A 122 -22.02 -3.02 -0.76
N LYS A 123 -22.21 -4.29 -1.13
CA LYS A 123 -22.69 -4.66 -2.48
C LYS A 123 -24.08 -4.10 -2.76
N ARG A 124 -24.99 -4.14 -1.80
CA ARG A 124 -26.32 -3.53 -1.93
C ARG A 124 -26.25 -2.02 -2.15
N ALA A 125 -25.37 -1.33 -1.42
CA ALA A 125 -25.19 0.12 -1.56
C ALA A 125 -24.58 0.48 -2.94
N GLU A 126 -23.60 -0.29 -3.42
CA GLU A 126 -23.02 -0.14 -4.76
C GLU A 126 -24.09 -0.27 -5.86
N GLU A 127 -24.88 -1.35 -5.82
CA GLU A 127 -25.94 -1.60 -6.82
C GLU A 127 -27.04 -0.53 -6.77
N LEU A 128 -27.46 -0.12 -5.57
CA LEU A 128 -28.45 0.95 -5.40
C LEU A 128 -27.94 2.26 -6.00
N ASN A 129 -26.67 2.62 -5.74
CA ASN A 129 -26.08 3.84 -6.29
C ASN A 129 -26.00 3.79 -7.82
N LEU A 130 -25.60 2.66 -8.40
CA LEU A 130 -25.56 2.47 -9.85
C LEU A 130 -26.96 2.54 -10.47
N TRP A 131 -27.97 1.96 -9.80
CA TRP A 131 -29.36 2.02 -10.25
C TRP A 131 -29.91 3.46 -10.19
N LEU A 132 -29.67 4.19 -9.10
CA LEU A 132 -30.06 5.60 -8.95
C LEU A 132 -29.39 6.49 -9.99
N GLN A 133 -28.10 6.26 -10.30
CA GLN A 133 -27.41 6.96 -11.38
C GLN A 133 -28.12 6.76 -12.73
N LYS A 134 -28.44 5.50 -13.08
CA LYS A 134 -29.16 5.19 -14.34
C LYS A 134 -30.54 5.83 -14.42
N ILE A 135 -31.27 5.90 -13.29
CA ILE A 135 -32.56 6.59 -13.24
C ILE A 135 -32.37 8.08 -13.46
N ARG A 136 -31.41 8.70 -12.76
CA ARG A 136 -31.13 10.13 -12.90
C ARG A 136 -30.73 10.52 -14.32
N GLU A 137 -29.91 9.71 -14.98
CA GLU A 137 -29.51 9.93 -16.38
C GLU A 137 -30.69 9.89 -17.37
N LYS A 138 -31.68 9.03 -17.11
CA LYS A 138 -32.86 8.85 -17.97
C LYS A 138 -34.03 9.75 -17.59
N ALA A 139 -34.03 10.31 -16.38
CA ALA A 139 -35.08 11.17 -15.90
C ALA A 139 -34.92 12.59 -16.46
N LYS A 140 -36.02 13.20 -16.90
CA LYS A 140 -36.06 14.63 -17.16
C LYS A 140 -36.11 15.34 -15.80
N ILE A 141 -34.97 15.79 -15.31
CA ILE A 141 -34.85 16.50 -14.03
C ILE A 141 -34.87 18.01 -14.33
N GLU A 142 -35.88 18.71 -13.83
CA GLU A 142 -35.92 20.18 -13.82
C GLU A 142 -35.56 20.66 -12.41
N ASP A 143 -34.42 21.34 -12.28
CA ASP A 143 -33.93 21.85 -11.00
C ASP A 143 -34.45 23.27 -10.77
N ASN A 144 -35.42 23.39 -9.85
CA ASN A 144 -36.04 24.65 -9.45
C ASN A 144 -35.47 25.19 -8.11
N SER A 145 -34.35 24.65 -7.63
CA SER A 145 -33.75 25.08 -6.36
C SER A 145 -33.36 26.56 -6.32
N SER A 146 -32.99 27.13 -7.47
CA SER A 146 -32.69 28.56 -7.63
C SER A 146 -33.89 29.48 -7.38
N LEU A 147 -35.12 28.96 -7.36
CA LEU A 147 -36.32 29.75 -7.04
C LEU A 147 -36.49 29.99 -5.53
N PHE A 148 -35.81 29.21 -4.70
CA PHE A 148 -35.96 29.24 -3.24
C PHE A 148 -34.70 29.68 -2.51
N PHE A 149 -33.53 29.57 -3.16
CA PHE A 149 -32.26 30.01 -2.62
C PHE A 149 -31.67 31.09 -3.54
N SER A 150 -31.99 32.37 -3.25
CA SER A 150 -31.20 33.51 -3.75
C SER A 150 -29.95 33.70 -2.88
N PRO A 151 -28.84 34.23 -3.43
CA PRO A 151 -27.55 34.35 -2.74
C PRO A 151 -27.60 35.24 -1.48
#